data_AF-A0A101XH85-F1
#
_entry.id   AF-A0A101XH85-F1
#
_cell.length_a   1.000
_cell.length_b   1.000
_cell.length_c   1.000
_cell.angle_alpha   90.00
_cell.angle_beta   90.00
_cell.angle_gamma   90.00
#
_symmetry.space_group_name_H-M   'P 1'
#
loop_
_entity.id
_entity.type
_entity.pdbx_description
1 polymer ?
#
loop_
_entity_poly.entity_id
_entity_poly.type
_entity_poly.pdbx_seq_one_letter_code
_entity_poly.pdbx_strand_id
1 'polypeptide(L)'
;MSKEVIYFLLHSEVLRLLEGWGRSDLALEVERRGQSHPIYDFLDRALSLYYAEYGGTNCRWLRDAIRQDWDKVVNVVLPNLLRQYLATAPRRTEDGAGRAAKEAWLWSRT
;
A
#
# COMPACT_ATOMS: atom_id res chain seq x y z
N MET A 1 -4.09 -10.87 12.04
CA MET A 1 -5.49 -10.56 12.37
C MET A 1 -5.83 -9.08 12.12
N SER A 2 -5.00 -8.12 12.52
CA SER A 2 -5.24 -6.67 12.28
C SER A 2 -5.19 -6.28 10.80
N LYS A 3 -4.33 -6.92 10.02
CA LYS A 3 -4.26 -6.81 8.55
C LYS A 3 -5.61 -7.02 7.84
N GLU A 4 -6.43 -7.98 8.28
CA GLU A 4 -7.76 -8.23 7.69
C GLU A 4 -8.69 -7.04 7.92
N VAL A 5 -8.70 -6.50 9.14
CA VAL A 5 -9.50 -5.33 9.49
C VAL A 5 -9.12 -4.14 8.62
N ILE A 6 -7.82 -3.90 8.45
CA ILE A 6 -7.31 -2.81 7.61
C ILE A 6 -7.73 -2.99 6.16
N TYR A 7 -7.60 -4.21 5.62
CA TYR A 7 -8.07 -4.51 4.27
C TYR A 7 -9.57 -4.23 4.14
N PHE A 8 -10.41 -4.83 4.99
CA PHE A 8 -11.87 -4.67 4.89
C PHE A 8 -12.36 -3.24 5.08
N LEU A 9 -11.67 -2.42 5.88
CA LEU A 9 -12.07 -1.03 6.12
C LEU A 9 -11.50 -0.07 5.08
N LEU A 10 -10.23 -0.22 4.71
CA LEU A 10 -9.49 0.83 3.99
C LEU A 10 -9.18 0.46 2.54
N HIS A 11 -9.49 -0.76 2.06
CA HIS A 11 -9.14 -1.19 0.71
C HIS A 11 -9.64 -0.22 -0.38
N SER A 12 -10.92 0.16 -0.34
CA SER A 12 -11.49 1.09 -1.32
C SER A 12 -10.81 2.46 -1.28
N GLU A 13 -10.43 2.96 -0.10
CA GLU A 13 -9.73 4.23 0.05
C GLU A 13 -8.29 4.16 -0.44
N VAL A 14 -7.61 3.02 -0.24
CA VAL A 14 -6.28 2.77 -0.80
C VAL A 14 -6.35 2.84 -2.33
N LEU A 15 -7.30 2.15 -2.96
CA LEU A 15 -7.46 2.17 -4.41
C LEU A 15 -7.76 3.59 -4.91
N ARG A 16 -8.73 4.27 -4.29
CA ARG A 16 -9.11 5.65 -4.64
C ARG A 16 -7.93 6.62 -4.57
N LEU A 17 -7.10 6.52 -3.53
CA LEU A 17 -5.92 7.38 -3.37
C LEU A 17 -4.84 7.06 -4.41
N LEU A 18 -4.57 5.78 -4.67
CA LEU A 18 -3.60 5.38 -5.68
C LEU A 18 -4.01 5.83 -7.09
N GLU A 19 -5.27 5.61 -7.46
CA GLU A 19 -5.83 6.09 -8.73
C GLU A 19 -5.81 7.62 -8.81
N GLY A 20 -6.22 8.31 -7.75
CA GLY A 20 -6.19 9.78 -7.67
C GLY A 20 -4.78 10.38 -7.79
N TRP A 21 -3.72 9.60 -7.52
CA TRP A 21 -2.32 10.00 -7.72
C TRP A 21 -1.73 9.52 -9.05
N GLY A 22 -2.55 8.94 -9.93
CA GLY A 22 -2.10 8.43 -11.23
C GLY A 22 -1.29 7.13 -11.15
N ARG A 23 -1.39 6.38 -10.03
CA ARG A 23 -0.74 5.08 -9.82
C ARG A 23 -1.69 3.92 -10.11
N SER A 24 -2.36 3.97 -11.26
CA SER A 24 -3.37 2.96 -11.65
C SER A 24 -2.80 1.56 -11.83
N ASP A 25 -1.52 1.46 -12.22
CA ASP A 25 -0.75 0.21 -12.29
C ASP A 25 -0.63 -0.46 -10.92
N LEU A 26 -0.26 0.32 -9.90
CA LEU A 26 -0.16 -0.16 -8.53
C LEU A 26 -1.54 -0.42 -7.92
N ALA A 27 -2.53 0.42 -8.20
CA ALA A 27 -3.91 0.19 -7.77
C ALA A 27 -4.42 -1.17 -8.28
N LEU A 28 -4.19 -1.49 -9.56
CA LEU A 28 -4.54 -2.77 -10.15
C LEU A 28 -3.76 -3.94 -9.53
N GLU A 29 -2.47 -3.78 -9.24
CA GLU A 29 -1.68 -4.80 -8.54
C GLU A 29 -2.22 -5.05 -7.11
N VAL A 30 -2.56 -3.98 -6.40
CA VAL A 30 -3.15 -4.02 -5.05
C VAL A 30 -4.51 -4.69 -5.07
N GLU A 31 -5.36 -4.37 -6.04
CA GLU A 31 -6.67 -4.99 -6.23
C GLU A 31 -6.53 -6.50 -6.51
N ARG A 32 -5.68 -6.87 -7.47
CA ARG A 32 -5.46 -8.28 -7.85
C ARG A 32 -4.91 -9.14 -6.73
N ARG A 33 -3.96 -8.61 -5.96
CA ARG A 33 -3.38 -9.32 -4.83
C ARG A 33 -4.25 -9.24 -3.57
N GLY A 34 -5.19 -8.29 -3.53
CA GLY A 34 -6.04 -8.03 -2.38
C GLY A 34 -5.25 -7.92 -1.09
N GLN A 35 -5.72 -8.59 -0.05
CA GLN A 35 -5.08 -8.61 1.26
C GLN A 35 -3.62 -9.11 1.21
N SER A 36 -3.24 -9.95 0.25
CA SER A 36 -1.87 -10.47 0.14
C SER A 36 -0.87 -9.41 -0.33
N HIS A 37 -1.31 -8.23 -0.76
CA HIS A 37 -0.40 -7.17 -1.18
C HIS A 37 0.46 -6.65 0.00
N PRO A 38 1.79 -6.46 -0.17
CA PRO A 38 2.69 -6.02 0.91
C PRO A 38 2.33 -4.66 1.53
N ILE A 39 1.54 -3.85 0.82
CA ILE A 39 1.02 -2.58 1.33
C ILE A 39 0.21 -2.78 2.62
N TYR A 40 -0.54 -3.87 2.74
CA TYR A 40 -1.32 -4.14 3.94
C TYR A 40 -0.46 -4.59 5.11
N ASP A 41 0.68 -5.25 4.86
CA ASP A 41 1.66 -5.57 5.92
C ASP A 41 2.40 -4.32 6.40
N PHE A 42 2.59 -3.35 5.51
CA PHE A 42 3.13 -2.04 5.87
C PHE A 42 2.11 -1.24 6.69
N LEU A 43 0.87 -1.13 6.21
CA LEU A 43 -0.20 -0.40 6.89
C LEU A 43 -0.50 -1.01 8.27
N ASP A 44 -0.46 -2.34 8.39
CA ASP A 44 -0.65 -3.03 9.66
C ASP A 44 0.37 -2.62 10.72
N ARG A 45 1.65 -2.60 10.34
CA ARG A 45 2.72 -2.14 11.23
C ARG A 45 2.62 -0.66 11.53
N ALA A 46 2.39 0.17 10.51
CA ALA A 46 2.36 1.62 10.65
C ALA A 46 1.17 2.10 11.49
N LEU A 47 -0.03 1.55 11.27
CA LEU A 47 -1.21 1.85 12.09
C LEU A 47 -1.07 1.30 13.50
N SER A 48 -0.49 0.11 13.66
CA SER A 48 -0.20 -0.42 15.00
C SER A 48 0.72 0.51 15.78
N LEU A 49 1.74 1.09 15.15
CA LEU A 49 2.63 2.09 15.77
C LEU A 49 1.92 3.41 16.05
N TYR A 50 1.15 3.93 15.08
CA TYR A 50 0.38 5.16 15.24
C TYR A 50 -0.57 5.09 16.44
N TYR A 51 -1.14 3.92 16.68
CA TYR A 51 -2.08 3.66 17.77
C TYR A 51 -1.43 2.98 19.01
N ALA A 52 -0.11 2.72 18.99
CA ALA A 52 0.59 1.99 20.05
C ALA A 52 0.62 2.71 21.40
N GLU A 53 0.32 4.02 21.45
CA GLU A 53 0.15 4.76 22.71
C GLU A 53 -0.90 4.13 23.66
N TYR A 54 -1.77 3.24 23.15
CA TYR A 54 -2.87 2.65 23.92
C TYR A 54 -2.65 1.20 24.38
N GLY A 55 -1.43 0.65 24.26
CA GLY A 55 -1.08 -0.63 24.87
C GLY A 55 -1.72 -1.85 24.19
N GLY A 56 -1.06 -2.34 23.13
CA GLY A 56 -1.38 -3.62 22.50
C GLY A 56 -2.63 -3.58 21.61
N THR A 57 -2.42 -3.53 20.30
CA THR A 57 -3.48 -3.52 19.28
C THR A 57 -4.21 -4.87 19.21
N ASN A 58 -5.24 -5.07 20.04
CA ASN A 58 -6.26 -6.08 19.72
C ASN A 58 -7.07 -5.60 18.50
N CYS A 59 -7.40 -6.49 17.58
CA CYS A 59 -8.04 -6.19 16.30
C CYS A 59 -9.40 -5.49 16.45
N ARG A 60 -10.15 -5.79 17.52
CA ARG A 60 -11.39 -5.08 17.84
C ARG A 60 -11.12 -3.61 18.15
N TRP A 61 -10.13 -3.33 18.98
CA TRP A 61 -9.78 -1.97 19.36
C TRP A 61 -9.26 -1.15 18.17
N LEU A 62 -8.42 -1.74 17.31
CA LEU A 62 -7.95 -1.08 16.09
C LEU A 62 -9.11 -0.73 15.13
N ARG A 63 -10.08 -1.63 14.98
CA ARG A 63 -11.29 -1.38 14.20
C ARG A 63 -12.06 -0.18 14.75
N ASP A 64 -12.27 -0.15 16.06
CA ASP A 64 -13.06 0.89 16.72
C ASP A 64 -12.34 2.25 16.66
N ALA A 65 -11.01 2.25 16.86
CA ALA A 65 -10.18 3.45 16.72
C ALA A 65 -10.19 4.03 15.29
N ILE A 66 -10.07 3.18 14.26
CA ILE A 66 -10.17 3.62 12.86
C ILE A 66 -11.56 4.20 12.56
N ARG A 67 -12.61 3.59 13.11
CA ARG A 67 -13.99 4.07 12.90
C ARG A 67 -14.26 5.39 13.61
N GLN A 68 -13.74 5.55 14.83
CA GLN A 68 -13.89 6.77 15.61
C GLN A 68 -13.17 7.95 14.95
N ASP A 69 -11.98 7.71 14.40
CA ASP A 69 -11.16 8.73 13.75
C ASP A 69 -11.24 8.69 12.22
N TRP A 70 -12.34 8.16 11.65
CA TRP A 70 -12.43 7.82 10.23
C TRP A 70 -11.98 8.95 9.29
N ASP A 71 -12.50 10.16 9.47
CA ASP A 71 -12.15 11.31 8.63
C ASP A 71 -10.66 11.67 8.73
N LYS A 72 -10.07 11.59 9.92
CA LYS A 72 -8.64 11.84 10.12
C LYS A 72 -7.80 10.75 9.47
N VAL A 73 -8.23 9.49 9.59
CA VAL A 73 -7.54 8.34 9.00
C VAL A 73 -7.54 8.46 7.49
N VAL A 74 -8.69 8.67 6.85
CA VAL A 74 -8.81 8.69 5.39
C VAL A 74 -8.18 9.93 4.76
N ASN A 75 -8.26 11.10 5.41
CA ASN A 75 -7.78 12.35 4.81
C ASN A 75 -6.35 12.72 5.18
N VAL A 76 -5.80 12.19 6.29
CA VAL A 76 -4.47 12.59 6.79
C VAL A 76 -3.55 11.40 6.97
N VAL A 77 -3.95 10.41 7.79
CA VAL A 77 -3.05 9.33 8.18
C VAL A 77 -2.76 8.40 7.00
N LEU A 78 -3.79 7.84 6.38
CA LEU A 78 -3.69 6.90 5.26
C LEU A 78 -2.94 7.50 4.07
N PRO A 79 -3.24 8.72 3.59
CA PRO A 79 -2.46 9.35 2.52
C PRO A 79 -0.97 9.48 2.85
N ASN A 80 -0.62 9.87 4.07
CA ASN A 80 0.77 10.01 4.48
C ASN A 80 1.48 8.66 4.57
N LEU A 81 0.83 7.64 5.12
CA LEU A 81 1.36 6.28 5.17
C LEU A 81 1.56 5.70 3.77
N LEU A 82 0.62 5.90 2.86
CA LEU A 82 0.76 5.44 1.48
C LEU A 82 1.91 6.15 0.76
N ARG A 83 2.10 7.46 0.97
CA ARG A 83 3.27 8.18 0.44
C ARG A 83 4.59 7.63 0.98
N GLN A 84 4.65 7.32 2.27
CA GLN A 84 5.81 6.66 2.88
C GLN A 84 6.06 5.29 2.26
N TYR A 85 5.01 4.49 2.07
CA TYR A 85 5.12 3.21 1.39
C TYR A 85 5.67 3.37 -0.02
N LEU A 86 5.16 4.32 -0.81
CA LEU A 86 5.63 4.61 -2.16
C LEU A 86 7.10 5.08 -2.21
N ALA A 87 7.54 5.82 -1.19
CA ALA A 87 8.93 6.27 -1.08
C ALA A 87 9.89 5.13 -0.68
N THR A 88 9.39 4.13 0.04
CA THR A 88 10.20 3.01 0.58
C THR A 88 10.10 1.75 -0.26
N ALA A 89 9.05 1.62 -1.08
CA ALA A 89 8.85 0.48 -1.95
C ALA A 89 10.03 0.41 -2.94
N PRO A 90 10.73 -0.73 -3.04
CA PRO A 90 11.75 -0.90 -4.06
C PRO A 90 11.06 -0.66 -5.40
N ARG A 91 11.62 0.23 -6.23
CA ARG A 91 11.20 0.45 -7.63
C ARG A 91 11.25 -0.89 -8.36
N ARG A 92 10.20 -1.69 -8.25
CA ARG A 92 10.14 -3.00 -8.88
C ARG A 92 9.71 -2.75 -10.32
N THR A 93 10.74 -2.62 -11.16
CA THR A 93 10.76 -2.92 -12.60
C THR A 93 9.98 -2.01 -13.55
N GLU A 94 10.49 -0.80 -13.77
CA GLU A 94 10.58 -0.25 -15.15
C GLU A 94 11.89 -0.66 -15.86
N ASP A 95 12.86 -1.24 -15.14
CA ASP A 95 14.17 -1.62 -15.70
C ASP A 95 14.20 -2.98 -16.43
N GLY A 96 13.11 -3.75 -16.42
CA GLY A 96 13.03 -5.07 -17.08
C GLY A 96 12.76 -5.01 -18.59
N ALA A 97 12.01 -3.99 -19.05
CA ALA A 97 11.66 -3.85 -20.46
C ALA A 97 12.77 -3.14 -21.27
N GLY A 98 13.52 -2.23 -20.63
CA GLY A 98 14.58 -1.46 -21.28
C GLY A 98 15.89 -2.23 -21.50
N ARG A 99 16.25 -3.18 -20.61
CA ARG A 99 17.48 -3.98 -20.76
C ARG A 99 17.31 -5.13 -21.77
N ALA A 100 16.17 -5.81 -21.78
CA ALA A 100 15.90 -6.89 -22.73
C ALA A 100 15.86 -6.39 -24.19
N ALA A 101 15.31 -5.20 -24.43
CA ALA A 101 15.32 -4.59 -25.77
C ALA A 101 16.73 -4.15 -26.22
N LYS A 102 17.60 -3.74 -25.27
CA LYS A 102 18.97 -3.33 -25.57
C LYS A 102 19.88 -4.53 -25.86
N GLU A 103 19.69 -5.64 -25.16
CA GLU A 103 20.42 -6.88 -25.43
C GLU A 103 19.97 -7.53 -26.74
N ALA A 104 18.67 -7.58 -27.04
CA ALA A 104 18.18 -8.15 -28.31
C ALA A 104 18.73 -7.41 -29.56
N TRP A 105 18.96 -6.11 -29.47
CA TRP A 105 19.53 -5.32 -30.57
C TRP A 105 21.04 -5.56 -30.77
N LEU A 106 21.78 -5.85 -29.70
CA LEU A 106 23.22 -6.08 -29.75
C LEU A 106 23.60 -7.43 -30.39
N TRP A 107 22.73 -8.45 -30.27
CA TRP A 107 22.95 -9.79 -30.83
C TRP A 107 22.40 -9.95 -32.26
N SER A 108 21.62 -8.99 -32.75
CA SER A 108 21.09 -9.00 -34.12
C SER A 108 22.04 -8.33 -35.14
N ARG A 109 23.26 -7.98 -34.71
CA ARG A 109 24.26 -7.24 -35.49
C ARG A 109 25.64 -7.92 -35.56
N THR A 110 25.77 -9.13 -35.04
CA THR A 110 26.91 -10.03 -35.22
C THR A 110 26.49 -11.21 -36.08
#